data_AF-A0AAN7UYQ5-F1
#
_entry.id   AF-A0AAN7UYQ5-F1
#
_cell.length_a   1.000
_cell.length_b   1.000
_cell.length_c   1.000
_cell.angle_alpha   90.00
_cell.angle_beta   90.00
_cell.angle_gamma   90.00
#
_symmetry.space_group_name_H-M   'P 1'
#
loop_
_entity.id
_entity.type
_entity.pdbx_description
1 polymer ?
#
loop_
_entity_poly.entity_id
_entity_poly.type
_entity_poly.pdbx_seq_one_letter_code
_entity_poly.pdbx_strand_id
1 'polypeptide(L)'
;MPMMQHPPPFEPAQTTVLFSMPAEELPEHLPTVDEIESSPKLDNRPTRSIVRIKKHFFVKYGCDVHPTEAQNMKLARQHLGNLVPRVFAVYQRPRPNEPTISYIIMEYVHGR
;
A
#
# COMPACT_ATOMS: atom_id res chain seq x y z
N MET A 1 19.93 -17.63 -38.91
CA MET A 1 19.97 -17.58 -37.43
C MET A 1 19.38 -16.23 -37.02
N PRO A 2 18.16 -16.15 -36.48
CA PRO A 2 17.62 -14.88 -36.00
C PRO A 2 18.22 -14.59 -34.61
N MET A 3 18.64 -13.34 -34.42
CA MET A 3 19.20 -12.88 -33.14
C MET A 3 18.11 -12.93 -32.07
N MET A 4 18.39 -13.62 -30.96
CA MET A 4 17.56 -13.56 -29.77
C MET A 4 17.53 -12.12 -29.26
N GLN A 5 16.42 -11.43 -29.54
CA GLN A 5 16.10 -10.18 -28.87
C GLN A 5 16.00 -10.51 -27.37
N HIS A 6 16.95 -9.99 -26.60
CA HIS A 6 16.84 -10.02 -25.15
C HIS A 6 15.57 -9.24 -24.78
N PRO A 7 14.73 -9.76 -23.86
CA PRO A 7 13.61 -8.98 -23.37
C PRO A 7 14.16 -7.66 -22.79
N PRO A 8 13.45 -6.54 -22.95
CA PRO A 8 13.86 -5.27 -22.37
C PRO A 8 14.05 -5.44 -20.85
N PRO A 9 14.99 -4.71 -20.23
CA PRO A 9 15.12 -4.70 -18.77
C PRO A 9 13.77 -4.34 -18.14
N PHE A 10 13.36 -5.12 -17.15
CA PHE A 10 12.12 -4.97 -16.38
C PHE A 10 11.78 -3.49 -16.15
N GLU A 11 10.64 -3.03 -16.68
CA GLU A 11 10.13 -1.69 -16.36
C GLU A 11 9.92 -1.58 -14.83
N PRO A 12 10.24 -0.43 -14.20
CA PRO A 12 9.95 -0.21 -12.79
C PRO A 12 8.45 -0.42 -12.59
N ALA A 13 8.11 -1.38 -11.72
CA ALA A 13 6.78 -1.93 -11.59
C ALA A 13 5.71 -0.84 -11.46
N GLN A 14 4.93 -0.67 -12.53
CA GLN A 14 3.88 0.35 -12.63
C GLN A 14 2.80 0.06 -11.59
N THR A 15 2.69 0.90 -10.56
CA THR A 15 1.60 0.82 -9.57
C THR A 15 0.31 1.36 -10.17
N THR A 16 -0.78 0.59 -10.08
CA THR A 16 -2.14 1.07 -10.32
C THR A 16 -2.67 1.76 -9.06
N VAL A 17 -3.16 2.99 -9.20
CA VAL A 17 -3.80 3.73 -8.09
C VAL A 17 -5.29 3.43 -8.09
N LEU A 18 -5.77 2.79 -7.02
CA LEU A 18 -7.21 2.53 -6.85
C LEU A 18 -7.90 3.65 -6.06
N PHE A 19 -7.17 4.30 -5.17
CA PHE A 19 -7.63 5.42 -4.38
C PHE A 19 -6.45 6.24 -3.90
N SER A 20 -6.59 7.57 -3.88
CA SER A 20 -5.66 8.49 -3.21
C SER A 20 -6.43 9.73 -2.78
N MET A 21 -6.12 10.25 -1.60
CA MET A 21 -6.59 11.57 -1.19
C MET A 21 -5.81 12.67 -1.92
N PRO A 22 -6.39 13.88 -2.07
CA PRO A 22 -5.66 15.07 -2.51
C PRO A 22 -4.49 15.36 -1.56
N ALA A 23 -3.42 15.95 -2.09
CA ALA A 23 -2.20 16.20 -1.33
C ALA A 23 -2.43 17.13 -0.12
N GLU A 24 -3.37 18.05 -0.26
CA GLU A 24 -3.77 19.04 0.75
C GLU A 24 -4.48 18.40 1.96
N GLU A 25 -5.00 17.19 1.79
CA GLU A 25 -5.70 16.44 2.85
C GLU A 25 -4.80 15.41 3.56
N LEU A 26 -3.55 15.27 3.11
CA LEU A 26 -2.60 14.33 3.68
C LEU A 26 -1.81 14.97 4.83
N PRO A 27 -1.49 14.20 5.88
CA PRO A 27 -0.64 14.69 6.96
C PRO A 27 0.82 14.87 6.54
N GLU A 28 1.26 14.16 5.48
CA GLU A 28 2.59 14.28 4.86
C GLU A 28 2.55 13.66 3.45
N HIS A 29 3.64 13.76 2.68
CA HIS A 29 3.77 13.05 1.40
C HIS A 29 3.62 11.52 1.58
N LEU A 30 2.87 10.88 0.67
CA LEU A 30 2.70 9.44 0.67
C LEU A 30 4.04 8.74 0.45
N PRO A 31 4.30 7.63 1.17
CA PRO A 31 5.54 6.91 1.03
C PRO A 31 5.62 6.20 -0.32
N THR A 32 6.83 6.08 -0.85
CA THR A 32 7.08 5.29 -2.06
C THR A 32 7.00 3.80 -1.74
N VAL A 33 6.81 2.97 -2.76
CA VAL A 33 6.83 1.51 -2.57
C VAL A 33 8.18 1.03 -2.02
N ASP A 34 9.28 1.61 -2.49
CA ASP A 34 10.61 1.26 -1.99
C ASP A 34 10.79 1.64 -0.52
N GLU A 35 10.29 2.82 -0.10
CA GLU A 35 10.27 3.23 1.32
C GLU A 35 9.44 2.25 2.17
N ILE A 36 8.28 1.82 1.66
CA ILE A 36 7.43 0.84 2.34
C ILE A 36 8.14 -0.50 2.51
N GLU A 37 8.71 -1.05 1.44
CA GLU A 37 9.25 -2.42 1.44
C GLU A 37 10.58 -2.54 2.17
N SER A 38 11.38 -1.46 2.19
CA SER A 38 12.65 -1.36 2.91
C SER A 38 12.49 -1.03 4.40
N SER A 39 11.31 -0.57 4.82
CA SER A 39 11.06 -0.19 6.21
C SER A 39 11.06 -1.38 7.18
N PRO A 40 11.43 -1.17 8.46
CA PRO A 40 11.28 -2.16 9.51
C PRO A 40 9.81 -2.62 9.64
N LYS A 41 9.61 -3.94 9.60
CA LYS A 41 8.28 -4.55 9.65
C LYS A 41 7.84 -4.73 11.09
N LEU A 42 6.63 -4.25 11.40
CA LEU A 42 5.95 -4.43 12.67
C LEU A 42 5.28 -5.81 12.77
N ASP A 43 4.74 -6.29 11.65
CA ASP A 43 4.31 -7.67 11.44
C ASP A 43 4.84 -8.11 10.08
N ASN A 44 5.39 -9.32 9.99
CA ASN A 44 6.00 -9.84 8.77
C ASN A 44 5.57 -11.29 8.56
N ARG A 45 4.54 -11.49 7.74
CA ARG A 45 4.04 -12.82 7.34
C ARG A 45 4.39 -13.07 5.87
N PRO A 46 4.41 -14.34 5.41
CA PRO A 46 4.74 -14.67 4.03
C PRO A 46 3.89 -13.94 2.98
N THR A 47 2.61 -13.71 3.27
CA THR A 47 1.65 -13.13 2.33
C THR A 47 1.28 -11.67 2.62
N ARG A 48 1.71 -11.14 3.77
CA ARG A 48 1.45 -9.75 4.17
C ARG A 48 2.45 -9.23 5.17
N SER A 49 2.73 -7.94 5.08
CA SER A 49 3.55 -7.19 6.00
C SER A 49 2.83 -5.94 6.46
N ILE A 50 3.19 -5.49 7.65
CA ILE A 50 2.74 -4.25 8.25
C ILE A 50 3.97 -3.44 8.59
N VAL A 51 4.03 -2.20 8.12
CA VAL A 51 5.10 -1.25 8.43
C VAL A 51 4.50 0.05 8.94
N ARG A 52 5.26 0.74 9.76
CA ARG A 52 4.97 2.13 10.13
C ARG A 52 5.97 3.01 9.41
N ILE A 53 5.45 4.01 8.70
CA ILE A 53 6.26 5.01 8.03
C ILE A 53 6.14 6.32 8.80
N LYS A 54 7.29 6.78 9.31
CA LYS A 54 7.41 8.00 10.11
C LYS A 54 6.39 8.00 11.27
N LYS A 55 5.70 9.13 11.47
CA LYS A 55 4.74 9.37 12.55
C LYS A 55 3.28 9.34 12.09
N HIS A 56 3.02 9.28 10.78
CA HIS A 56 1.68 9.49 10.23
C HIS A 56 1.05 8.26 9.59
N PHE A 57 1.87 7.34 9.05
CA PHE A 57 1.35 6.28 8.20
C PHE A 57 1.59 4.89 8.79
N PHE A 58 0.54 4.10 8.69
CA PHE A 58 0.57 2.65 8.81
C PHE A 58 0.28 2.07 7.44
N VAL A 59 1.09 1.10 7.01
CA VAL A 59 0.93 0.48 5.70
C VAL A 59 0.80 -1.01 5.87
N LYS A 60 -0.33 -1.54 5.41
CA LYS A 60 -0.53 -2.98 5.23
C LYS A 60 -0.32 -3.30 3.76
N TYR A 61 0.57 -4.24 3.45
CA TYR A 61 0.84 -4.62 2.07
C TYR A 61 1.12 -6.11 1.91
N GLY A 62 0.85 -6.66 0.73
CA GLY A 62 1.03 -8.08 0.44
C GLY A 62 0.09 -8.60 -0.63
N CYS A 63 0.27 -9.86 -1.01
CA CYS A 63 -0.61 -10.55 -1.96
C CYS A 63 -1.95 -10.97 -1.34
N ASP A 64 -1.99 -11.12 -0.02
CA ASP A 64 -3.20 -11.43 0.76
C ASP A 64 -3.77 -10.17 1.45
N VAL A 65 -3.54 -9.01 0.82
CA VAL A 65 -4.12 -7.73 1.22
C VAL A 65 -5.10 -7.32 0.13
N HIS A 66 -6.38 -7.25 0.49
CA HIS A 66 -7.44 -6.99 -0.47
C HIS A 66 -7.87 -5.53 -0.43
N PRO A 67 -8.01 -4.83 -1.58
CA PRO A 67 -8.52 -3.45 -1.62
C PRO A 67 -9.89 -3.27 -0.93
N THR A 68 -10.70 -4.33 -0.85
CA THR A 68 -11.97 -4.33 -0.11
C THR A 68 -11.79 -4.02 1.38
N GLU A 69 -10.63 -4.33 1.98
CA GLU A 69 -10.32 -3.92 3.36
C GLU A 69 -10.38 -2.40 3.52
N ALA A 70 -9.79 -1.66 2.57
CA ALA A 70 -9.81 -0.21 2.56
C ALA A 70 -11.22 0.34 2.28
N GLN A 71 -11.99 -0.31 1.40
CA GLN A 71 -13.38 0.05 1.14
C GLN A 71 -14.24 -0.09 2.40
N ASN A 72 -14.12 -1.22 3.09
CA ASN A 72 -14.83 -1.48 4.35
C ASN A 72 -14.44 -0.48 5.42
N MET A 73 -13.14 -0.14 5.51
CA MET A 73 -12.65 0.88 6.46
C MET A 73 -13.22 2.26 6.17
N LYS A 74 -13.26 2.68 4.89
CA LYS A 74 -13.87 3.94 4.48
C LYS A 74 -15.36 3.99 4.81
N LEU A 75 -16.11 2.92 4.54
CA LEU A 75 -17.52 2.81 4.88
C LEU A 75 -17.74 2.85 6.40
N ALA A 76 -16.98 2.07 7.16
CA ALA A 76 -17.07 2.05 8.62
C ALA A 76 -16.77 3.44 9.21
N ARG A 77 -15.79 4.17 8.66
CA ARG A 77 -15.46 5.53 9.10
C ARG A 77 -16.59 6.54 8.90
N GLN A 78 -17.47 6.35 7.92
CA GLN A 78 -18.66 7.22 7.74
C GLN A 78 -19.62 7.13 8.93
N HIS A 79 -19.65 6.00 9.63
CA HIS A 79 -20.53 5.76 10.78
C HIS A 79 -19.82 5.89 12.13
N LEU A 80 -18.54 5.52 12.19
CA LEU A 80 -17.76 5.42 13.44
C LEU A 80 -16.74 6.55 13.60
N GLY A 81 -16.56 7.41 12.60
CA GLY A 81 -15.66 8.55 12.65
C GLY A 81 -14.22 8.15 12.95
N ASN A 82 -13.60 8.83 13.92
CA ASN A 82 -12.19 8.66 14.28
C ASN A 82 -11.88 7.35 15.04
N LEU A 83 -12.86 6.49 15.31
CA LEU A 83 -12.62 5.14 15.84
C LEU A 83 -12.00 4.19 14.81
N VAL A 84 -12.12 4.53 13.52
CA VAL A 84 -11.60 3.75 12.40
C VAL A 84 -10.51 4.57 11.72
N PRO A 85 -9.30 4.04 11.48
CA PRO A 85 -8.23 4.78 10.81
C PRO A 85 -8.65 5.38 9.47
N ARG A 86 -8.16 6.58 9.15
CA ARG A 86 -8.39 7.18 7.83
C ARG A 86 -7.55 6.45 6.78
N VAL A 87 -8.17 5.97 5.71
CA VAL A 87 -7.42 5.49 4.53
C VAL A 87 -6.97 6.70 3.72
N PHE A 88 -5.69 6.79 3.42
CA PHE A 88 -5.11 7.86 2.60
C PHE A 88 -4.93 7.44 1.14
N ALA A 89 -4.49 6.21 0.89
CA ALA A 89 -4.30 5.70 -0.47
C ALA A 89 -4.34 4.17 -0.54
N VAL A 90 -4.65 3.66 -1.74
CA VAL A 90 -4.64 2.25 -2.09
C VAL A 90 -3.96 2.08 -3.45
N TYR A 91 -2.89 1.28 -3.47
CA TYR A 91 -2.14 0.95 -4.68
C TYR A 91 -2.11 -0.54 -4.93
N GLN A 92 -1.94 -0.93 -6.18
CA GLN A 92 -1.63 -2.30 -6.57
C GLN A 92 -0.42 -2.33 -7.49
N ARG A 93 0.49 -3.28 -7.25
CA ARG A 93 1.68 -3.50 -8.06
C ARG A 93 1.63 -4.91 -8.64
N PRO A 94 1.26 -5.05 -9.92
CA PRO A 94 1.34 -6.33 -10.60
C PRO A 94 2.79 -6.84 -10.60
N ARG A 95 2.97 -8.15 -10.52
CA ARG A 95 4.28 -8.80 -10.65
C ARG A 95 4.20 -9.92 -11.68
N PRO A 96 5.14 -10.02 -12.63
CA PRO A 96 5.12 -11.10 -13.61
C PRO A 96 5.20 -12.47 -12.93
N ASN A 97 4.26 -13.36 -13.25
CA ASN A 97 4.18 -14.72 -12.71
C ASN A 97 4.06 -14.81 -11.17
N GLU A 98 3.74 -13.69 -10.51
CA GLU A 98 3.53 -13.60 -9.06
C GLU A 98 2.18 -12.93 -8.78
N PRO A 99 1.57 -13.19 -7.61
CA PRO A 99 0.38 -12.45 -7.20
C PRO A 99 0.64 -10.94 -7.11
N THR A 100 -0.35 -10.15 -7.53
CA THR A 100 -0.36 -8.70 -7.35
C THR A 100 -0.23 -8.33 -5.88
N ILE A 101 0.65 -7.38 -5.58
CA ILE A 101 0.80 -6.83 -4.23
C ILE A 101 -0.10 -5.61 -4.09
N SER A 102 -0.98 -5.61 -3.10
CA SER A 102 -1.74 -4.42 -2.73
C SER A 102 -1.06 -3.68 -1.59
N TYR A 103 -1.23 -2.37 -1.53
CA TYR A 103 -0.75 -1.48 -0.47
C TYR A 103 -1.93 -0.64 0.01
N ILE A 104 -2.19 -0.65 1.30
CA ILE A 104 -3.19 0.20 1.95
C ILE A 104 -2.45 1.14 2.90
N ILE A 105 -2.42 2.43 2.56
CA ILE A 105 -1.80 3.47 3.37
C ILE A 105 -2.90 4.11 4.20
N MET A 106 -2.75 4.07 5.52
CA MET A 106 -3.75 4.55 6.45
C MET A 106 -3.12 5.28 7.65
N GLU A 107 -3.96 6.01 8.36
CA GLU A 107 -3.64 6.72 9.60
C GLU A 107 -3.00 5.76 10.62
N TYR A 108 -1.82 6.14 11.12
CA TYR A 108 -1.28 5.50 12.30
C TYR A 108 -1.99 6.03 13.54
N VAL A 109 -2.80 5.17 14.17
CA VAL A 109 -3.46 5.47 15.44
C VAL A 109 -2.58 4.93 16.56
N HIS A 110 -1.98 5.81 17.35
CA HIS A 110 -1.31 5.40 18.59
C HIS A 110 -2.36 4.80 19.55
N GLY A 111 -2.03 3.66 20.16
CA GLY A 111 -2.82 3.13 21.26
C GLY A 111 -2.97 4.19 22.35
N ARG A 112 -4.20 4.44 22.78
CA ARG A 112 -4.48 5.19 24.01
C ARG A 112 -4.21 4.32 25.22
#